data_AF-A0A1F2RLW7-F1
#
_entry.id   AF-A0A1F2RLW7-F1
#
_cell.length_a   1.000
_cell.length_b   1.000
_cell.length_c   1.000
_cell.angle_alpha   90.00
_cell.angle_beta   90.00
_cell.angle_gamma   90.00
#
_symmetry.space_group_name_H-M   'P 1'
#
loop_
_entity.id
_entity.type
_entity.pdbx_description
1 polymer ?
#
loop_
_entity_poly.entity_id
_entity_poly.type
_entity_poly.pdbx_seq_one_letter_code
_entity_poly.pdbx_strand_id
1 'polypeptide(L)' 'MLPLEVRKYKREARRLGISLAELLRRSLRTILPADDSKPWMRYAGMIETGDPCASQKVDDVVYGPASNISRGE' A
#
# COMPACT_ATOMS: atom_id res chain seq x y z
N MET A 1 -13.41 -1.94 -19.00
CA MET A 1 -14.50 -2.53 -18.19
C MET A 1 -13.90 -3.07 -16.89
N LEU A 2 -14.28 -2.56 -15.72
CA LEU A 2 -13.77 -3.11 -14.45
C LEU A 2 -14.38 -4.51 -14.22
N PRO A 3 -13.62 -5.47 -13.67
CA PRO A 3 -14.13 -6.81 -13.37
C PRO A 3 -15.42 -6.77 -12.54
N LEU A 4 -16.34 -7.72 -12.76
CA LEU A 4 -17.66 -7.73 -12.12
C LEU A 4 -17.55 -7.79 -10.58
N GLU A 5 -16.61 -8.57 -10.05
CA GLU A 5 -16.21 -8.55 -8.63
C GLU A 5 -15.93 -7.12 -8.14
N VAL A 6 -15.09 -6.37 -8.84
CA VAL A 6 -14.71 -5.01 -8.45
C VAL A 6 -15.93 -4.09 -8.40
N ARG A 7 -16.89 -4.22 -9.32
CA ARG A 7 -18.12 -3.40 -9.30
C ARG A 7 -19.03 -3.76 -8.12
N LYS A 8 -19.14 -5.04 -7.78
CA LYS A 8 -19.89 -5.50 -6.60
C LYS A 8 -19.28 -4.95 -5.31
N TYR A 9 -17.98 -5.07 -5.15
CA TYR A 9 -17.28 -4.56 -3.96
C TYR A 9 -17.32 -3.04 -3.85
N LYS A 10 -17.25 -2.31 -4.97
CA LYS A 10 -17.44 -0.84 -4.96
C LYS A 10 -18.85 -0.42 -4.51
N ARG A 11 -19.88 -1.16 -4.91
CA ARG A 11 -21.25 -0.91 -4.46
C ARG A 11 -21.40 -1.15 -2.97
N GLU A 12 -20.82 -2.25 -2.48
CA GLU A 12 -20.87 -2.60 -1.06
C GLU A 12 -20.10 -1.61 -0.18
N ALA A 13 -18.90 -1.21 -0.60
CA ALA A 13 -18.13 -0.17 0.09
C ALA A 13 -18.93 1.15 0.20
N ARG A 14 -19.61 1.55 -0.88
CA ARG A 14 -20.49 2.73 -0.88
C ARG A 14 -21.68 2.58 0.07
N ARG A 15 -22.33 1.40 0.08
CA ARG A 15 -23.45 1.10 1.00
C ARG A 15 -23.04 1.24 2.46
N LEU A 16 -21.81 0.84 2.78
CA LEU A 16 -21.23 0.91 4.12
C LEU A 16 -20.58 2.26 4.45
N GLY A 17 -20.50 3.20 3.50
CA GLY A 17 -19.86 4.50 3.70
C GLY A 17 -18.34 4.43 3.91
N ILE A 18 -17.66 3.38 3.44
CA ILE A 18 -16.22 3.17 3.60
C ILE A 18 -15.51 3.07 2.24
N SER A 19 -14.19 3.17 2.24
CA SER A 19 -13.39 2.98 1.03
C SER A 19 -13.38 1.50 0.60
N LEU A 20 -13.14 1.24 -0.69
CA LEU A 20 -12.95 -0.13 -1.20
C LEU A 20 -11.79 -0.84 -0.50
N ALA A 21 -10.70 -0.12 -0.20
CA ALA A 21 -9.55 -0.66 0.52
C ALA A 21 -9.93 -1.11 1.94
N GLU A 22 -10.78 -0.34 2.63
CA GLU A 22 -11.24 -0.69 3.97
C GLU A 22 -12.19 -1.90 3.95
N LEU A 23 -13.07 -2.01 2.94
CA LEU A 23 -13.87 -3.21 2.74
C LEU A 23 -12.99 -4.45 2.58
N LEU A 24 -11.98 -4.37 1.70
CA LEU A 24 -11.04 -5.48 1.48
C LEU A 24 -10.23 -5.82 2.74
N ARG A 25 -9.74 -4.82 3.47
CA ARG A 25 -9.00 -5.01 4.73
C ARG A 25 -9.84 -5.77 5.76
N ARG A 26 -11.12 -5.43 5.92
CA ARG A 26 -12.05 -6.13 6.85
C ARG A 26 -12.34 -7.55 6.40
N SER A 27 -12.62 -7.76 5.12
CA SER A 27 -12.86 -9.09 4.57
C SER A 27 -11.64 -10.00 4.68
N LEU A 28 -10.43 -9.46 4.52
CA LEU A 28 -9.20 -10.24 4.66
C LEU A 28 -8.86 -10.52 6.12
N ARG A 29 -9.23 -9.65 7.07
CA ARG A 29 -8.91 -9.82 8.49
C ARG A 29 -9.48 -11.12 9.09
N THR A 30 -10.57 -11.65 8.54
CA THR A 30 -11.16 -12.91 8.98
C THR A 30 -10.35 -14.13 8.56
N ILE A 31 -9.51 -14.01 7.52
CA ILE A 31 -8.68 -15.08 6.94
C ILE A 31 -7.21 -14.92 7.36
N LEU A 32 -6.73 -13.68 7.34
CA LEU A 32 -5.39 -13.25 7.71
C LEU A 32 -5.53 -12.38 8.96
N PRO A 33 -5.54 -12.98 10.17
CA PRO A 33 -5.49 -12.19 11.39
C PRO A 33 -4.24 -11.30 11.34
N ALA A 34 -4.33 -10.06 11.82
CA ALA A 34 -3.09 -9.29 11.93
C ALA A 34 -2.24 -9.93 12.98
N ASP A 35 -1.01 -10.18 12.59
CA ASP A 35 0.06 -10.45 13.52
C ASP A 35 0.50 -9.12 14.13
N ASP A 36 0.07 -8.87 15.36
CA ASP A 36 0.46 -7.68 16.13
C ASP A 36 1.95 -7.69 16.50
N SER A 37 2.63 -8.84 16.39
CA SER A 37 4.09 -8.89 16.52
C SER A 37 4.82 -8.23 15.36
N LYS A 38 4.11 -7.97 14.25
CA LYS A 38 4.61 -7.30 13.03
C LYS A 38 6.03 -7.78 12.69
N PRO A 39 6.23 -9.09 12.44
CA PRO A 39 7.57 -9.68 12.34
C PRO A 39 8.37 -9.13 11.16
N TRP A 40 7.69 -8.59 10.14
CA TRP A 40 8.28 -7.86 9.01
C TRP A 40 8.85 -6.48 9.40
N MET A 41 8.48 -5.92 10.56
CA MET A 41 9.05 -4.68 11.09
C MET A 41 10.33 -4.89 11.92
N ARG A 42 10.80 -6.14 12.12
CA ARG A 42 12.04 -6.42 12.87
C ARG A 42 13.24 -5.61 12.37
N TYR A 43 13.24 -5.27 11.09
CA TYR A 43 14.29 -4.51 10.41
C TYR A 43 13.77 -3.17 9.87
N ALA A 44 12.57 -2.73 10.24
CA ALA A 44 12.04 -1.45 9.79
C ALA A 44 12.91 -0.31 10.34
N GLY A 45 13.46 0.50 9.43
CA GLY A 45 14.42 1.56 9.76
C GLY A 45 15.87 1.06 9.92
N MET A 46 16.13 -0.25 9.81
CA MET A 46 17.48 -0.79 9.78
C MET A 46 17.93 -0.91 8.33
N ILE A 47 18.87 -0.04 7.93
CA ILE A 47 19.60 -0.16 6.68
C ILE A 47 21.02 -0.57 7.07
N GLU A 48 21.50 -1.74 6.63
CA GLU A 48 22.85 -2.24 6.97
C GLU A 48 23.96 -1.24 6.60
N THR A 49 23.75 -0.42 5.57
CA THR A 49 24.73 0.58 5.10
C THR A 49 24.72 1.87 5.93
N GLY A 50 23.70 2.12 6.75
CA GLY A 50 23.55 3.37 7.50
C GLY A 50 23.26 4.62 6.64
N ASP A 51 22.97 4.46 5.35
CA ASP A 51 22.72 5.57 4.44
C ASP A 51 21.35 6.23 4.72
N PRO A 52 21.30 7.50 5.17
CA PRO A 52 20.05 8.20 5.46
C PRO A 52 19.20 8.46 4.22
N CYS A 53 19.78 8.36 3.01
CA CYS A 53 19.10 8.53 1.73
C CYS A 53 18.69 7.20 1.08
N ALA A 54 18.85 6.06 1.77
CA ALA A 54 18.55 4.74 1.20
C ALA A 54 17.10 4.62 0.72
N SER A 55 16.13 5.21 1.43
CA SER A 55 14.72 5.22 1.01
C SER A 55 14.52 5.91 -0.33
N GLN A 56 15.16 7.07 -0.56
CA GLN A 56 15.08 7.81 -1.83
C GLN A 56 15.62 6.98 -3.01
N LYS A 57 16.74 6.27 -2.79
CA LYS A 57 17.36 5.42 -3.81
C LYS A 57 16.48 4.21 -4.16
N VAL A 58 15.77 3.65 -3.18
CA VAL A 58 14.79 2.58 -3.43
C VAL A 58 13.63 3.12 -4.27
N ASP A 59 13.14 4.32 -3.97
CA ASP A 59 12.07 4.94 -4.75
C ASP A 59 12.48 5.15 -6.21
N ASP A 60 13.71 5.59 -6.47
CA ASP A 60 14.24 5.76 -7.84
C ASP A 60 14.29 4.43 -8.62
N VAL A 61 14.57 3.30 -7.95
CA VAL A 61 14.60 1.96 -8.57
C VAL A 61 13.19 1.42 -8.81
N VAL A 62 12.28 1.60 -7.85
CA VAL A 62 10.93 1.01 -7.88
C VAL A 62 9.95 1.84 -8.71
N TYR A 63 10.03 3.16 -8.61
CA TYR A 63 9.10 4.11 -9.22
C TYR A 63 9.73 4.95 -10.33
N GLY A 64 11.06 4.93 -10.45
CA GLY A 64 11.79 5.80 -11.37
C GLY A 64 12.13 7.16 -10.76
N PRO A 65 13.05 7.92 -11.36
CA PRO A 65 13.51 9.20 -10.81
C PRO A 65 12.39 10.23 -10.71
N ALA A 66 12.29 10.87 -9.54
CA ALA A 66 11.27 11.89 -9.23
C ALA A 66 11.31 13.13 -10.15
N SER A 67 12.36 13.29 -10.96
CA SER A 67 12.55 14.39 -11.92
C SER A 67 11.48 14.49 -13.01
N ASN A 68 10.57 13.51 -13.12
CA ASN A 68 9.44 13.53 -14.04
C ASN A 68 8.12 14.06 -13.44
N ILE A 69 8.05 14.34 -12.13
CA ILE A 69 6.78 14.72 -11.47
C ILE A 69 6.57 16.25 -11.46
N SER A 70 7.59 17.04 -11.84
CA SER A 70 7.56 18.52 -11.77
C SER A 70 7.41 19.24 -13.12
N ARG A 71 7.05 18.55 -14.22
CA ARG A 71 6.74 19.20 -15.51
C ARG A 71 5.31 18.87 -15.92
N GLY A 72 4.39 19.68 -15.42
CA GLY A 72 2.98 19.70 -15.81
C GLY A 72 2.38 21.00 -15.30
N GLU A 73 2.87 22.12 -15.86
CA GLU A 73 2.08 23.36 -15.97
C GLU A 73 1.08 23.22 -17.11
#